data_AF-A0A560F1U1-F1
#
_entry.id   AF-A0A560F1U1-F1
#
_cell.length_a   1.000
_cell.length_b   1.000
_cell.length_c   1.000
_cell.angle_alpha   90.00
_cell.angle_beta   90.00
_cell.angle_gamma   90.00
#
_symmetry.space_group_name_H-M   'P 1'
#
loop_
_entity.id
_entity.type
_entity.pdbx_description
1 polymer ?
#
loop_
_entity_poly.entity_id
_entity_poly.type
_entity_poly.pdbx_seq_one_letter_code
_entity_poly.pdbx_strand_id
1 'polypeptide(L)'
;MIRASDMIDAYRGGRLLYCWTLVDGHPRCVCAPLDVAGATHADLARHLALNAAARALATAAEAYEAAAFLSGAPCPTATLPIGQDGDPVPNPAYAAWANAGALVAGASQELLSLVATRAGTLPVDGLGAPVGAFVFDPPDPPAFAPGTETADWDGTAWTVRPVTADEASAWAALMAVKYPRRMSASDLVVRLLTPAEWMAIVADAHPTAGGPALGNLLVGAGTQYVDLDSARTAGQLQDWVDRGLITADRMAWILTGMPPAA
;
A
#
# COMPACT_ATOMS: atom_id res chain seq x y z
N MET A 1 10.70 -11.61 -13.41
CA MET A 1 9.34 -11.82 -12.87
C MET A 1 9.22 -10.97 -11.63
N ILE A 2 8.11 -10.24 -11.47
CA ILE A 2 7.83 -9.42 -10.27
C ILE A 2 7.62 -10.38 -9.09
N ARG A 3 8.35 -10.18 -7.98
CA ARG A 3 8.15 -10.93 -6.74
C ARG A 3 7.06 -10.28 -5.89
N ALA A 4 6.52 -11.02 -4.93
CA ALA A 4 5.58 -10.48 -3.95
C ALA A 4 6.18 -9.27 -3.20
N SER A 5 7.49 -9.28 -2.92
CA SER A 5 8.22 -8.16 -2.29
C SER A 5 8.28 -6.89 -3.13
N ASP A 6 8.13 -7.03 -4.46
CA ASP A 6 8.24 -5.92 -5.41
C ASP A 6 6.87 -5.31 -5.74
N MET A 7 5.78 -5.90 -5.22
CA MET A 7 4.42 -5.39 -5.36
C MET A 7 4.25 -4.14 -4.50
N ILE A 8 4.55 -2.98 -5.06
CA ILE A 8 4.21 -1.68 -4.46
C ILE A 8 2.77 -1.32 -4.80
N ASP A 9 2.02 -0.77 -3.84
CA ASP A 9 0.65 -0.33 -4.08
C ASP A 9 0.61 1.08 -4.67
N ALA A 10 1.44 1.97 -4.15
CA ALA A 10 1.48 3.37 -4.54
C ALA A 10 2.35 3.59 -5.79
N TYR A 11 1.84 4.36 -6.75
CA TYR A 11 2.51 4.73 -7.99
C TYR A 11 2.49 6.26 -8.21
N ARG A 12 3.48 6.77 -8.96
CA ARG A 12 3.66 8.21 -9.26
C ARG A 12 3.52 9.11 -8.02
N GLY A 13 4.28 8.78 -6.98
CA GLY A 13 4.27 9.54 -5.72
C GLY A 13 2.94 9.44 -4.97
N GLY A 14 2.24 8.29 -5.07
CA GLY A 14 1.00 8.01 -4.35
C GLY A 14 -0.27 8.51 -5.03
N ARG A 15 -0.17 9.20 -6.18
CA ARG A 15 -1.35 9.67 -6.93
C ARG A 15 -2.20 8.52 -7.48
N LEU A 16 -1.54 7.42 -7.84
CA LEU A 16 -2.18 6.28 -8.47
C LEU A 16 -1.99 5.05 -7.59
N LEU A 17 -3.02 4.23 -7.47
CA LEU A 17 -2.99 2.94 -6.81
C LEU A 17 -2.92 1.85 -7.88
N TYR A 18 -1.90 0.99 -7.82
CA TYR A 18 -1.84 -0.19 -8.67
C TYR A 18 -2.99 -1.14 -8.34
N CYS A 19 -3.51 -1.80 -9.36
CA CYS A 19 -4.56 -2.82 -9.23
C CYS A 19 -3.92 -4.18 -9.54
N TRP A 20 -3.37 -4.82 -8.51
CA TRP A 20 -2.68 -6.09 -8.64
C TRP A 20 -3.65 -7.25 -8.81
N THR A 21 -3.29 -8.16 -9.71
CA THR A 21 -3.95 -9.46 -9.91
C THR A 21 -2.87 -10.51 -10.22
N LEU A 22 -3.30 -11.76 -10.46
CA LEU A 22 -2.45 -12.84 -10.92
C LEU A 22 -2.82 -13.23 -12.36
N VAL A 23 -1.88 -13.05 -13.29
CA VAL A 23 -1.99 -13.54 -14.68
C VAL A 23 -0.99 -14.67 -14.84
N ASP A 24 -1.47 -15.83 -15.29
CA ASP A 24 -0.70 -17.08 -15.34
C ASP A 24 -0.02 -17.38 -13.99
N GLY A 25 -0.73 -17.08 -12.89
CA GLY A 25 -0.25 -17.22 -11.52
C GLY A 25 0.80 -16.20 -11.08
N HIS A 26 1.13 -15.21 -11.90
CA HIS A 26 2.15 -14.20 -11.58
C HIS A 26 1.55 -12.81 -11.31
N PRO A 27 2.11 -12.05 -10.35
CA PRO A 27 1.70 -10.67 -10.10
C PRO A 27 1.76 -9.81 -11.37
N ARG A 28 0.62 -9.20 -11.73
CA ARG A 28 0.49 -8.24 -12.82
C ARG A 28 -0.50 -7.15 -12.46
N CYS A 29 -0.25 -5.96 -12.99
CA CYS A 29 -1.23 -4.89 -13.01
C CYS A 29 -1.86 -4.87 -14.41
N VAL A 30 -3.02 -5.50 -14.57
CA VAL A 30 -3.74 -5.54 -15.86
C VAL A 30 -4.80 -4.46 -15.99
N CYS A 31 -5.33 -4.00 -14.85
CA CYS A 31 -6.31 -2.91 -14.83
C CYS A 31 -5.59 -1.56 -14.84
N ALA A 32 -6.29 -0.54 -15.35
CA ALA A 32 -5.83 0.83 -15.19
C ALA A 32 -5.69 1.15 -13.69
N PRO A 33 -4.58 1.77 -13.26
CA PRO A 33 -4.41 2.12 -11.87
C PRO A 33 -5.49 3.13 -11.44
N LEU A 34 -5.96 2.99 -10.21
CA LEU A 34 -7.01 3.82 -9.65
C LEU A 34 -6.46 5.21 -9.29
N ASP A 35 -7.13 6.28 -9.72
CA ASP A 35 -6.77 7.65 -9.32
C ASP A 35 -7.23 7.91 -7.89
N VAL A 36 -6.27 8.08 -6.97
CA VAL A 36 -6.54 8.27 -5.55
C VAL A 36 -7.33 9.55 -5.30
N ALA A 37 -7.14 10.58 -6.12
CA ALA A 37 -7.86 11.84 -5.96
C ALA A 37 -9.34 11.75 -6.35
N GLY A 38 -9.70 10.82 -7.25
CA GLY A 38 -11.06 10.66 -7.77
C GLY A 38 -11.83 9.49 -7.15
N ALA A 39 -11.15 8.57 -6.46
CA ALA A 39 -11.74 7.37 -5.90
C ALA A 39 -12.45 7.62 -4.55
N THR A 40 -13.51 6.86 -4.29
CA THR A 40 -14.10 6.85 -2.94
C THR A 40 -13.18 6.12 -1.96
N HIS A 41 -13.33 6.41 -0.66
CA HIS A 41 -12.58 5.67 0.37
C HIS A 41 -12.89 4.17 0.33
N ALA A 42 -14.13 3.79 -0.02
CA ALA A 42 -14.53 2.39 -0.20
C ALA A 42 -13.84 1.73 -1.39
N ASP A 43 -13.69 2.44 -2.52
CA ASP A 43 -12.98 1.92 -3.69
C ASP A 43 -11.49 1.72 -3.43
N LEU A 44 -10.86 2.67 -2.73
CA LEU A 44 -9.46 2.56 -2.32
C LEU A 44 -9.26 1.36 -1.38
N ALA A 45 -10.16 1.21 -0.40
CA ALA A 45 -10.15 0.12 0.56
C ALA A 45 -10.32 -1.23 -0.11
N ARG A 46 -11.27 -1.34 -1.03
CA ARG A 46 -11.48 -2.53 -1.85
C ARG A 46 -10.23 -2.91 -2.63
N HIS A 47 -9.60 -1.97 -3.34
CA HIS A 47 -8.43 -2.28 -4.15
C HIS A 47 -7.20 -2.64 -3.30
N LEU A 48 -7.01 -2.00 -2.16
CA LEU A 48 -5.92 -2.34 -1.25
C LEU A 48 -6.12 -3.72 -0.61
N ALA A 49 -7.35 -4.10 -0.28
CA ALA A 49 -7.67 -5.46 0.16
C ALA A 49 -7.37 -6.50 -0.94
N LEU A 50 -7.75 -6.21 -2.19
CA LEU A 50 -7.43 -7.07 -3.35
C LEU A 50 -5.92 -7.17 -3.60
N ASN A 51 -5.18 -6.07 -3.49
CA ASN A 51 -3.73 -6.07 -3.62
C ASN A 51 -3.07 -6.90 -2.52
N ALA A 52 -3.55 -6.78 -1.28
CA ALA A 52 -3.08 -7.57 -0.15
C ALA A 52 -3.33 -9.06 -0.38
N ALA A 53 -4.53 -9.43 -0.87
CA ALA A 53 -4.88 -10.80 -1.24
C ALA A 53 -3.96 -11.36 -2.35
N ALA A 54 -3.75 -10.59 -3.42
CA ALA A 54 -2.84 -10.98 -4.50
C ALA A 54 -1.40 -11.16 -3.99
N ARG A 55 -0.93 -10.28 -3.11
CA ARG A 55 0.41 -10.37 -2.49
C ARG A 55 0.54 -11.57 -1.58
N ALA A 56 -0.49 -11.88 -0.78
CA ALA A 56 -0.51 -13.05 0.09
C ALA A 56 -0.39 -14.35 -0.72
N LEU A 57 -1.18 -14.49 -1.79
CA LEU A 57 -1.09 -15.64 -2.71
C LEU A 57 0.27 -15.74 -3.40
N ALA A 58 0.81 -14.62 -3.89
CA ALA A 58 2.13 -14.59 -4.51
C ALA A 58 3.23 -15.01 -3.52
N THR A 59 3.15 -14.53 -2.28
CA THR A 59 4.08 -14.88 -1.19
C THR A 59 3.98 -16.36 -0.84
N ALA A 60 2.77 -16.90 -0.74
CA ALA A 60 2.54 -18.32 -0.43
C ALA A 60 3.12 -19.22 -1.53
N ALA A 61 2.91 -18.88 -2.80
CA ALA A 61 3.49 -19.60 -3.93
C ALA A 61 5.03 -19.52 -3.95
N GLU A 62 5.62 -18.34 -3.72
CA GLU A 62 7.07 -18.17 -3.63
C GLU A 62 7.68 -18.97 -2.46
N ALA A 63 7.00 -18.97 -1.30
CA ALA A 63 7.41 -19.76 -0.13
C ALA A 63 7.32 -21.27 -0.42
N TYR A 64 6.27 -21.72 -1.09
CA TYR A 64 6.12 -23.11 -1.51
C TYR A 64 7.21 -23.50 -2.50
N GLU A 65 7.46 -22.71 -3.55
CA GLU A 65 8.49 -22.98 -4.55
C GLU A 65 9.88 -23.09 -3.90
N ALA A 66 10.21 -22.19 -2.96
CA ALA A 66 11.45 -22.26 -2.18
C ALA A 66 11.52 -23.50 -1.28
N ALA A 67 10.41 -23.86 -0.62
CA ALA A 67 10.33 -25.05 0.22
C ALA A 67 10.40 -26.36 -0.59
N ALA A 68 9.80 -26.41 -1.77
CA ALA A 68 9.88 -27.54 -2.69
C ALA A 68 11.30 -27.73 -3.20
N PHE A 69 11.99 -26.64 -3.55
CA PHE A 69 13.41 -26.70 -3.91
C PHE A 69 14.27 -27.21 -2.75
N LEU A 70 14.08 -26.69 -1.54
CA LEU A 70 14.87 -27.08 -0.37
C LEU A 70 14.61 -28.54 0.06
N SER A 71 13.35 -28.96 0.10
CA SER A 71 12.98 -30.32 0.53
C SER A 71 13.31 -31.39 -0.52
N GLY A 72 13.42 -31.02 -1.80
CA GLY A 72 13.93 -31.88 -2.88
C GLY A 72 15.44 -32.13 -2.83
N ALA A 73 16.20 -31.37 -2.03
CA ALA A 73 17.62 -31.59 -1.83
C ALA A 73 17.89 -32.83 -0.94
N PRO A 74 19.10 -33.44 -1.01
CA PRO A 74 19.46 -34.54 -0.12
C PRO A 74 19.28 -34.16 1.37
N CYS A 75 18.67 -35.07 2.14
CA CYS A 75 18.40 -34.87 3.56
C CYS A 75 19.71 -34.62 4.35
N PRO A 76 19.88 -33.47 5.02
CA PRO A 76 21.02 -33.21 5.89
C PRO A 76 21.02 -34.15 7.11
N THR A 77 22.17 -34.33 7.76
CA THR A 77 22.21 -35.07 9.03
C THR A 77 21.42 -34.33 10.11
N ALA A 78 20.65 -35.03 10.94
CA ALA A 78 19.83 -34.42 11.99
C ALA A 78 20.66 -33.72 13.08
N THR A 79 21.89 -34.18 13.29
CA THR A 79 22.83 -33.63 14.27
C THR A 79 24.18 -33.32 13.63
N LEU A 80 24.90 -32.37 14.22
CA LEU A 80 26.28 -32.01 13.89
C LEU A 80 27.23 -32.55 14.98
N PRO A 81 28.43 -33.01 14.61
CA PRO A 81 29.39 -33.60 15.55
C PRO A 81 30.23 -32.57 16.34
N ILE A 82 29.74 -31.33 16.56
CA ILE A 82 30.56 -30.25 17.14
C ILE A 82 29.94 -29.72 18.44
N GLY A 83 30.34 -30.33 19.54
CA GLY A 83 30.36 -29.75 20.89
C GLY A 83 31.78 -29.88 21.46
N GLN A 84 32.18 -29.01 22.41
CA GLN A 84 33.48 -29.12 23.10
C GLN A 84 33.69 -30.47 23.82
N ASP A 85 32.59 -31.19 24.08
CA ASP A 85 32.55 -32.48 24.79
C ASP A 85 32.15 -33.68 23.91
N GLY A 86 31.99 -33.48 22.59
CA GLY A 86 31.59 -34.55 21.65
C GLY A 86 30.08 -34.86 21.60
N ASP A 87 29.26 -34.09 22.31
CA ASP A 87 27.81 -34.26 22.28
C ASP A 87 27.20 -33.79 20.94
N PRO A 88 26.23 -34.55 20.38
CA PRO A 88 25.56 -34.18 19.14
C PRO A 88 24.69 -32.93 19.33
N VAL A 89 24.91 -31.91 18.50
CA VAL A 89 24.12 -30.66 18.50
C VAL A 89 23.08 -30.71 17.37
N PRO A 90 21.84 -30.22 17.57
CA PRO A 90 20.84 -30.15 16.49
C PRO A 90 21.35 -29.40 15.26
N ASN A 91 21.13 -29.96 14.06
CA ASN A 91 21.53 -29.33 12.82
C ASN A 91 20.43 -28.37 12.31
N PRO A 92 20.66 -27.05 12.24
CA PRO A 92 19.67 -26.10 11.73
C PRO A 92 19.31 -26.35 10.26
N ALA A 93 20.22 -26.93 9.46
CA ALA A 93 19.93 -27.28 8.08
C ALA A 93 18.92 -28.44 7.97
N TYR A 94 19.00 -29.42 8.86
CA TYR A 94 17.99 -30.49 8.94
C TYR A 94 16.63 -29.92 9.35
N ALA A 95 16.59 -29.04 10.35
CA ALA A 95 15.34 -28.40 10.77
C ALA A 95 14.70 -27.59 9.63
N ALA A 96 15.49 -26.81 8.87
CA ALA A 96 15.00 -26.07 7.72
C ALA A 96 14.48 -27.00 6.60
N TRP A 97 15.20 -28.08 6.30
CA TRP A 97 14.78 -29.10 5.32
C TRP A 97 13.48 -29.79 5.76
N ALA A 98 13.37 -30.20 7.02
CA ALA A 98 12.18 -30.86 7.56
C ALA A 98 10.96 -29.92 7.56
N ASN A 99 11.14 -28.66 7.96
CA ASN A 99 10.08 -27.65 7.91
C ASN A 99 9.62 -27.36 6.48
N ALA A 100 10.56 -27.31 5.53
CA ALA A 100 10.23 -27.16 4.11
C ALA A 100 9.43 -28.36 3.60
N GLY A 101 9.81 -29.59 3.97
CA GLY A 101 9.05 -30.80 3.66
C GLY A 101 7.63 -30.77 4.23
N ALA A 102 7.47 -30.31 5.48
CA ALA A 102 6.17 -30.17 6.11
C ALA A 102 5.28 -29.13 5.40
N LEU A 103 5.86 -27.99 4.99
CA LEU A 103 5.14 -26.95 4.23
C LEU A 103 4.64 -27.51 2.89
N VAL A 104 5.49 -28.23 2.16
CA VAL A 104 5.11 -28.84 0.88
C VAL A 104 4.01 -29.88 1.05
N ALA A 105 4.13 -30.75 2.07
CA ALA A 105 3.14 -31.79 2.34
C ALA A 105 1.78 -31.23 2.81
N GLY A 106 1.78 -30.07 3.47
CA GLY A 106 0.58 -29.39 3.97
C GLY A 106 -0.05 -28.38 3.00
N ALA A 107 0.47 -28.23 1.78
CA ALA A 107 -0.03 -27.25 0.83
C ALA A 107 -1.49 -27.54 0.42
N SER A 108 -2.32 -26.49 0.37
CA SER A 108 -3.71 -26.60 -0.08
C SER A 108 -3.80 -26.92 -1.58
N GLN A 109 -4.93 -27.46 -2.02
CA GLN A 109 -5.18 -27.69 -3.45
C GLN A 109 -5.14 -26.40 -4.27
N GLU A 110 -5.66 -25.27 -3.75
CA GLU A 110 -5.55 -23.99 -4.46
C GLU A 110 -4.09 -23.57 -4.66
N LEU A 111 -3.24 -23.71 -3.63
CA LEU A 111 -1.83 -23.35 -3.72
C LEU A 111 -1.09 -24.23 -4.75
N LEU A 112 -1.38 -25.53 -4.77
CA LEU A 112 -0.82 -26.46 -5.76
C LEU A 112 -1.27 -26.10 -7.19
N SER A 113 -2.55 -25.75 -7.39
CA SER A 113 -3.06 -25.28 -8.69
C SER A 113 -2.37 -23.97 -9.12
N LEU A 114 -2.18 -23.01 -8.20
CA LEU A 114 -1.47 -21.77 -8.47
C LEU A 114 -0.01 -22.02 -8.90
N VAL A 115 0.72 -22.87 -8.19
CA VAL A 115 2.12 -23.20 -8.52
C VAL A 115 2.21 -23.95 -9.86
N ALA A 116 1.30 -24.88 -10.14
CA ALA A 116 1.25 -25.56 -11.44
C ALA A 116 0.93 -24.60 -12.59
N THR A 117 0.09 -23.60 -12.35
CA THR A 117 -0.20 -22.52 -13.31
C THR A 117 1.05 -21.69 -13.60
N ARG A 118 1.77 -21.24 -12.56
CA ARG A 118 3.04 -20.50 -12.68
C ARG A 118 4.12 -21.28 -13.45
N ALA A 119 4.18 -22.59 -13.22
CA ALA A 119 5.15 -23.46 -13.88
C ALA A 119 4.78 -23.82 -15.33
N GLY A 120 3.55 -23.54 -15.76
CA GLY A 120 3.05 -23.95 -17.07
C GLY A 120 2.97 -25.48 -17.23
N THR A 121 2.80 -26.21 -16.12
CA THR A 121 2.82 -27.69 -16.09
C THR A 121 1.42 -28.31 -16.07
N LEU A 122 0.38 -27.50 -16.22
CA LEU A 122 -1.00 -27.98 -16.23
C LEU A 122 -1.28 -28.83 -17.48
N PRO A 123 -2.13 -29.87 -17.35
CA PRO A 123 -2.61 -30.59 -18.51
C PRO A 123 -3.40 -29.64 -19.43
N VAL A 124 -3.29 -29.83 -20.74
CA VAL A 124 -4.07 -29.07 -21.72
C VAL A 124 -5.26 -29.89 -22.21
N ASP A 125 -6.36 -29.22 -22.53
CA ASP A 125 -7.52 -29.83 -23.17
C ASP A 125 -7.28 -30.10 -24.67
N GLY A 126 -8.30 -30.62 -25.36
CA GLY A 126 -8.25 -30.89 -26.80
C GLY A 126 -8.11 -29.66 -27.69
N LEU A 127 -8.19 -28.45 -27.12
CA LEU A 127 -8.00 -27.16 -27.80
C LEU A 127 -6.66 -26.50 -27.42
N GLY A 128 -5.85 -27.14 -26.56
CA GLY A 128 -4.56 -26.63 -26.10
C GLY A 128 -4.66 -25.64 -24.94
N ALA A 129 -5.83 -25.48 -24.31
CA ALA A 129 -6.00 -24.62 -23.14
C ALA A 129 -5.68 -25.37 -21.83
N PRO A 130 -4.98 -24.76 -20.86
CA PRO A 130 -4.67 -25.40 -19.60
C PRO A 130 -5.93 -25.68 -18.78
N VAL A 131 -6.09 -26.93 -18.33
CA VAL A 131 -7.21 -27.40 -17.52
C VAL A 131 -6.86 -27.24 -16.04
N GLY A 132 -7.77 -26.63 -15.27
CA GLY A 132 -7.58 -26.41 -13.83
C GLY A 132 -6.59 -25.30 -13.50
N ALA A 133 -6.37 -24.35 -14.43
CA ALA A 133 -5.59 -23.16 -14.18
C ALA A 133 -6.18 -22.34 -13.04
N PHE A 134 -5.32 -21.87 -12.15
CA PHE A 134 -5.70 -20.99 -11.07
C PHE A 134 -6.09 -19.63 -11.64
N VAL A 135 -7.27 -19.15 -11.24
CA VAL A 135 -7.77 -17.83 -11.59
C VAL A 135 -7.96 -17.04 -10.31
N PHE A 136 -7.31 -15.89 -10.23
CA PHE A 136 -7.55 -14.96 -9.13
C PHE A 136 -8.80 -14.12 -9.43
N ASP A 137 -9.94 -14.59 -8.94
CA ASP A 137 -11.24 -13.92 -9.05
C ASP A 137 -11.99 -14.00 -7.70
N PRO A 138 -11.46 -13.35 -6.64
CA PRO A 138 -12.15 -13.32 -5.35
C PRO A 138 -13.45 -12.52 -5.49
N PRO A 139 -14.52 -12.87 -4.73
CA PRO A 139 -15.70 -12.02 -4.65
C PRO A 139 -15.33 -10.64 -4.10
N ASP A 140 -16.20 -9.66 -4.26
CA ASP A 140 -15.98 -8.36 -3.64
C ASP A 140 -15.80 -8.51 -2.11
N PRO A 141 -14.83 -7.79 -1.51
CA PRO A 141 -14.68 -7.81 -0.06
C PRO A 141 -15.96 -7.27 0.60
N PRO A 142 -16.31 -7.78 1.79
CA PRO A 142 -17.45 -7.29 2.56
C PRO A 142 -17.28 -5.80 2.88
N ALA A 143 -18.35 -5.14 3.32
CA ALA A 143 -18.24 -3.76 3.82
C ALA A 143 -17.41 -3.73 5.11
N PHE A 144 -16.48 -2.78 5.21
CA PHE A 144 -15.68 -2.51 6.40
C PHE A 144 -15.42 -1.00 6.52
N ALA A 145 -15.13 -0.52 7.73
CA ALA A 145 -14.90 0.88 8.03
C ALA A 145 -13.48 1.32 7.62
N PRO A 146 -13.32 2.14 6.56
CA PRO A 146 -12.00 2.55 6.10
C PRO A 146 -11.33 3.43 7.17
N GLY A 147 -10.14 3.01 7.63
CA GLY A 147 -9.36 3.73 8.65
C GLY A 147 -9.28 3.04 10.01
N THR A 148 -10.21 2.12 10.30
CA THR A 148 -10.18 1.30 11.52
C THR A 148 -10.17 -0.19 11.25
N GLU A 149 -10.58 -0.60 10.04
CA GLU A 149 -10.70 -1.99 9.63
C GLU A 149 -10.03 -2.23 8.28
N THR A 150 -9.62 -3.48 8.06
CA THR A 150 -9.16 -4.00 6.78
C THR A 150 -9.81 -5.36 6.52
N ALA A 151 -9.83 -5.77 5.25
CA ALA A 151 -10.26 -7.10 4.84
C ALA A 151 -9.06 -7.91 4.35
N ASP A 152 -8.91 -9.13 4.86
CA ASP A 152 -7.91 -10.09 4.41
C ASP A 152 -8.59 -11.28 3.72
N TRP A 153 -7.92 -11.83 2.72
CA TRP A 153 -8.34 -13.02 2.01
C TRP A 153 -7.45 -14.20 2.39
N ASP A 154 -8.05 -15.30 2.85
CA ASP A 154 -7.30 -16.51 3.23
C ASP A 154 -7.08 -17.49 2.06
N GLY A 155 -7.55 -17.16 0.86
CA GLY A 155 -7.60 -18.05 -0.29
C GLY A 155 -9.03 -18.46 -0.66
N THR A 156 -9.96 -18.41 0.30
CA THR A 156 -11.32 -18.93 0.16
C THR A 156 -12.41 -17.98 0.66
N ALA A 157 -12.13 -17.18 1.68
CA ALA A 157 -13.07 -16.27 2.29
C ALA A 157 -12.40 -14.96 2.70
N TRP A 158 -13.21 -13.89 2.72
CA TRP A 158 -12.83 -12.63 3.31
C TRP A 158 -13.04 -12.67 4.81
N THR A 159 -12.07 -12.13 5.55
CA THR A 159 -12.21 -11.81 6.97
C THR A 159 -11.99 -10.33 7.16
N VAL A 160 -12.76 -9.70 8.05
CA VAL A 160 -12.57 -8.30 8.43
C VAL A 160 -11.93 -8.26 9.81
N ARG A 161 -10.89 -7.46 9.96
CA ARG A 161 -10.22 -7.25 11.23
C ARG A 161 -9.81 -5.79 11.44
N PRO A 162 -9.50 -5.38 12.67
CA PRO A 162 -8.90 -4.08 12.92
C PRO A 162 -7.56 -3.91 12.20
N VAL A 163 -7.29 -2.68 11.75
CA VAL A 163 -5.95 -2.31 11.22
C VAL A 163 -4.93 -2.25 12.36
N THR A 164 -3.72 -2.74 12.09
CA THR A 164 -2.56 -2.51 12.95
C THR A 164 -2.09 -1.06 12.84
N ALA A 165 -1.24 -0.61 13.77
CA ALA A 165 -0.68 0.74 13.72
C ALA A 165 0.14 1.02 12.44
N ASP A 166 0.90 0.03 11.97
CA ASP A 166 1.69 0.14 10.75
C ASP A 166 0.81 0.21 9.50
N GLU A 167 -0.22 -0.64 9.42
CA GLU A 167 -1.22 -0.59 8.36
C GLU A 167 -1.98 0.72 8.38
N ALA A 168 -2.38 1.21 9.57
CA ALA A 168 -3.03 2.50 9.73
C ALA A 168 -2.14 3.66 9.27
N SER A 169 -0.81 3.57 9.47
CA SER A 169 0.14 4.59 8.99
C SER A 169 0.29 4.56 7.47
N ALA A 170 0.43 3.38 6.86
CA ALA A 170 0.47 3.23 5.41
C ALA A 170 -0.87 3.64 4.76
N TRP A 171 -1.98 3.27 5.40
CA TRP A 171 -3.35 3.65 5.05
C TRP A 171 -3.54 5.15 5.12
N ALA A 172 -3.18 5.78 6.24
CA ALA A 172 -3.23 7.23 6.39
C ALA A 172 -2.34 7.93 5.37
N ALA A 173 -1.15 7.42 5.06
CA ALA A 173 -0.25 7.99 4.05
C ALA A 173 -0.83 7.90 2.63
N LEU A 174 -1.47 6.79 2.28
CA LEU A 174 -2.16 6.59 1.00
C LEU A 174 -3.44 7.44 0.89
N MET A 175 -4.22 7.53 1.98
CA MET A 175 -5.44 8.33 2.07
C MET A 175 -5.17 9.85 2.20
N ALA A 176 -4.00 10.23 2.71
CA ALA A 176 -3.52 11.61 2.77
C ALA A 176 -3.20 12.19 1.37
N VAL A 177 -3.27 11.39 0.32
CA VAL A 177 -3.13 11.80 -1.10
C VAL A 177 -4.43 12.38 -1.67
N LYS A 178 -5.22 13.07 -0.85
CA LYS A 178 -6.52 13.60 -1.30
C LYS A 178 -6.40 14.83 -2.21
N TYR A 179 -5.20 15.40 -2.37
CA TYR A 179 -4.87 16.42 -3.37
C TYR A 179 -3.41 16.25 -3.82
N PRO A 180 -2.99 16.79 -4.98
CA PRO A 180 -1.55 16.93 -5.22
C PRO A 180 -0.96 17.77 -4.09
N ARG A 181 -0.26 17.13 -3.14
CA ARG A 181 0.35 17.79 -1.96
C ARG A 181 1.39 18.82 -2.37
N ARG A 182 1.82 18.77 -3.64
CA ARG A 182 2.45 19.86 -4.38
C ARG A 182 1.50 20.43 -5.42
N MET A 183 1.05 21.66 -5.21
CA MET A 183 0.12 22.34 -6.11
C MET A 183 0.62 23.72 -6.51
N SER A 184 0.17 24.24 -7.65
CA SER A 184 0.49 25.61 -8.02
C SER A 184 -0.12 26.59 -7.02
N ALA A 185 0.46 27.78 -6.94
CA ALA A 185 -0.12 28.92 -6.22
C ALA A 185 -1.62 29.10 -6.48
N SER A 186 -1.99 29.02 -7.75
CA SER A 186 -3.36 29.22 -8.23
C SER A 186 -4.29 28.10 -7.78
N ASP A 187 -3.81 26.84 -7.79
CA ASP A 187 -4.61 25.69 -7.37
C ASP A 187 -4.91 25.73 -5.87
N LEU A 188 -3.97 26.19 -5.05
CA LEU A 188 -4.20 26.38 -3.61
C LEU A 188 -5.32 27.38 -3.35
N VAL A 189 -5.29 28.54 -4.02
CA VAL A 189 -6.31 29.57 -3.87
C VAL A 189 -7.67 29.06 -4.33
N VAL A 190 -7.74 28.41 -5.50
CA VAL A 190 -9.00 27.96 -6.10
C VAL A 190 -9.61 26.78 -5.33
N ARG A 191 -8.79 25.87 -4.76
CA ARG A 191 -9.27 24.61 -4.18
C ARG A 191 -9.37 24.60 -2.66
N LEU A 192 -8.55 25.39 -1.96
CA LEU A 192 -8.39 25.27 -0.50
C LEU A 192 -8.87 26.50 0.27
N LEU A 193 -8.96 27.67 -0.38
CA LEU A 193 -9.45 28.88 0.27
C LEU A 193 -10.88 29.19 -0.13
N THR A 194 -11.70 29.65 0.82
CA THR A 194 -12.97 30.30 0.49
C THR A 194 -12.72 31.70 -0.08
N PRO A 195 -13.67 32.28 -0.83
CA PRO A 195 -13.55 33.66 -1.29
C PRO A 195 -13.33 34.68 -0.17
N ALA A 196 -13.92 34.45 1.01
CA ALA A 196 -13.76 35.31 2.17
C ALA A 196 -12.35 35.23 2.78
N GLU A 197 -11.82 34.01 2.95
CA GLU A 197 -10.46 33.77 3.43
C GLU A 197 -9.42 34.36 2.46
N TRP A 198 -9.62 34.15 1.16
CA TRP A 198 -8.77 34.74 0.13
C TRP A 198 -8.73 36.27 0.22
N MET A 199 -9.89 36.91 0.32
CA MET A 199 -9.97 38.36 0.44
C MET A 199 -9.33 38.87 1.74
N ALA A 200 -9.49 38.16 2.85
CA ALA A 200 -8.86 38.50 4.13
C ALA A 200 -7.32 38.42 4.04
N ILE A 201 -6.78 37.38 3.41
CA ILE A 201 -5.33 37.18 3.23
C ILE A 201 -4.74 38.23 2.27
N VAL A 202 -5.45 38.62 1.21
CA VAL A 202 -4.99 39.65 0.25
C VAL A 202 -5.07 41.06 0.83
N ALA A 203 -6.13 41.36 1.59
CA ALA A 203 -6.34 42.68 2.20
C ALA A 203 -5.44 42.92 3.42
N ASP A 204 -4.80 41.87 3.92
CA ASP A 204 -3.90 41.97 5.04
C ASP A 204 -2.62 42.76 4.69
N ALA A 205 -2.34 43.77 5.51
CA ALA A 205 -1.26 44.74 5.30
C ALA A 205 0.03 44.44 6.09
N HIS A 206 0.10 43.33 6.83
CA HIS A 206 1.28 43.09 7.67
C HIS A 206 2.43 42.54 6.81
N PRO A 207 3.60 43.20 6.81
CA PRO A 207 4.79 42.67 6.15
C PRO A 207 5.28 41.46 6.96
N THR A 208 5.16 40.26 6.39
CA THR A 208 5.95 39.13 6.89
C THR A 208 7.42 39.34 6.51
N ALA A 209 8.36 38.61 7.12
CA ALA A 209 9.81 38.74 6.87
C ALA A 209 10.27 38.43 5.41
N GLY A 210 9.35 38.35 4.45
CA GLY A 210 9.59 38.20 3.01
C GLY A 210 8.50 38.78 2.09
N GLY A 211 7.68 39.75 2.54
CA GLY A 211 6.68 40.44 1.71
C GLY A 211 5.21 40.23 2.16
N PRO A 212 4.21 40.60 1.32
CA PRO A 212 2.79 40.38 1.63
C PRO A 212 2.53 38.90 1.96
N ALA A 213 1.51 38.60 2.78
CA ALA A 213 1.29 37.26 3.37
C ALA A 213 1.29 36.08 2.37
N LEU A 214 0.91 36.33 1.11
CA LEU A 214 1.02 35.37 0.00
C LEU A 214 2.42 35.27 -0.62
N GLY A 215 3.19 36.36 -0.65
CA GLY A 215 4.54 36.40 -1.21
C GLY A 215 5.49 35.40 -0.56
N ASN A 216 5.30 35.08 0.72
CA ASN A 216 6.11 34.08 1.41
C ASN A 216 5.71 32.63 1.14
N LEU A 217 4.43 32.38 0.80
CA LEU A 217 3.96 31.08 0.31
C LEU A 217 4.28 30.89 -1.18
N LEU A 218 4.34 31.98 -1.96
CA LEU A 218 4.37 31.96 -3.44
C LEU A 218 5.71 32.35 -4.08
N VAL A 219 6.60 33.09 -3.42
CA VAL A 219 7.76 33.75 -4.07
C VAL A 219 9.10 33.42 -3.42
N GLY A 220 9.14 33.12 -2.11
CA GLY A 220 10.41 33.05 -1.36
C GLY A 220 11.30 31.80 -1.58
N ALA A 221 11.27 31.13 -2.74
CA ALA A 221 12.19 30.02 -3.05
C ALA A 221 12.47 29.78 -4.56
N GLY A 222 11.88 30.55 -5.49
CA GLY A 222 12.02 30.26 -6.94
C GLY A 222 11.29 29.01 -7.41
N THR A 223 10.36 28.46 -6.61
CA THR A 223 9.56 27.28 -6.94
C THR A 223 8.11 27.67 -7.24
N GLN A 224 7.59 27.28 -8.40
CA GLN A 224 6.21 27.55 -8.86
C GLN A 224 5.12 26.75 -8.12
N TYR A 225 5.46 26.14 -6.98
CA TYR A 225 4.63 25.13 -6.29
C TYR A 225 4.67 25.34 -4.77
N VAL A 226 3.52 25.10 -4.13
CA VAL A 226 3.33 25.02 -2.68
C VAL A 226 3.31 23.55 -2.28
N ASP A 227 4.15 23.18 -1.32
CA ASP A 227 4.22 21.83 -0.74
C ASP A 227 3.53 21.82 0.63
N LEU A 228 2.35 21.20 0.72
CA LEU A 228 1.54 21.12 1.94
C LEU A 228 2.18 20.29 3.04
N ASP A 229 3.18 19.47 2.73
CA ASP A 229 3.96 18.69 3.70
C ASP A 229 5.13 19.45 4.31
N SER A 230 5.46 20.62 3.75
CA SER A 230 6.61 21.37 4.24
C SER A 230 6.30 22.06 5.57
N ALA A 231 7.26 21.97 6.51
CA ALA A 231 7.21 22.71 7.77
C ALA A 231 7.06 24.23 7.55
N ARG A 232 7.53 24.74 6.41
CA ARG A 232 7.33 26.13 5.98
C ARG A 232 5.85 26.44 5.71
N THR A 233 5.17 25.59 4.95
CA THR A 233 3.72 25.75 4.69
C THR A 233 2.92 25.65 5.99
N ALA A 234 3.24 24.68 6.85
CA ALA A 234 2.60 24.56 8.16
C ALA A 234 2.81 25.82 9.02
N GLY A 235 4.03 26.37 9.06
CA GLY A 235 4.33 27.62 9.78
C GLY A 235 3.59 28.84 9.21
N GLN A 236 3.42 28.91 7.89
CA GLN A 236 2.68 30.01 7.25
C GLN A 236 1.17 29.92 7.50
N LEU A 237 0.60 28.70 7.51
CA LEU A 237 -0.80 28.50 7.89
C LEU A 237 -1.04 28.80 9.36
N GLN A 238 -0.08 28.46 10.24
CA GLN A 238 -0.14 28.83 11.65
C GLN A 238 -0.14 30.36 11.83
N ASP A 239 0.71 31.09 11.09
CA ASP A 239 0.68 32.56 11.08
C ASP A 239 -0.73 33.07 10.69
N TRP A 240 -1.36 32.48 9.67
CA TRP A 240 -2.73 32.87 9.29
C TRP A 240 -3.76 32.59 10.37
N VAL A 241 -3.63 31.49 11.12
CA VAL A 241 -4.48 31.16 12.28
C VAL A 241 -4.29 32.17 13.40
N ASP A 242 -3.04 32.45 13.78
CA ASP A 242 -2.70 33.37 14.87
C ASP A 242 -3.23 34.79 14.61
N ARG A 243 -3.46 35.12 13.34
CA ARG A 243 -3.93 36.41 12.86
C ARG A 243 -5.42 36.44 12.54
N GLY A 244 -6.11 35.32 12.75
CA GLY A 244 -7.55 35.19 12.50
C GLY A 244 -7.94 35.25 11.02
N LEU A 245 -7.01 34.97 10.09
CA LEU A 245 -7.29 34.93 8.65
C LEU A 245 -7.97 33.62 8.24
N ILE A 246 -7.67 32.54 8.96
CA ILE A 246 -8.33 31.24 8.89
C ILE A 246 -8.51 30.69 10.32
N THR A 247 -9.38 29.69 10.51
CA THR A 247 -9.53 29.03 11.81
C THR A 247 -8.52 27.88 11.98
N ALA A 248 -8.25 27.47 13.22
CA ALA A 248 -7.41 26.30 13.49
C ALA A 248 -7.97 25.01 12.86
N ASP A 249 -9.30 24.83 12.90
CA ASP A 249 -9.98 23.71 12.23
C ASP A 249 -9.82 23.76 10.71
N ARG A 250 -9.80 24.98 10.14
CA ARG A 250 -9.55 25.19 8.70
C ARG A 250 -8.11 24.83 8.33
N MET A 251 -7.14 25.23 9.14
CA MET A 251 -5.74 24.83 8.97
C MET A 251 -5.57 23.31 9.07
N ALA A 252 -6.18 22.69 10.09
CA ALA A 252 -6.18 21.24 10.25
C ALA A 252 -6.80 20.55 9.03
N TRP A 253 -7.91 21.06 8.50
CA TRP A 253 -8.51 20.56 7.27
C TRP A 253 -7.60 20.69 6.06
N ILE A 254 -6.95 21.83 5.87
CA ILE A 254 -6.03 22.09 4.75
C ILE A 254 -4.81 21.14 4.80
N LEU A 255 -4.23 20.93 5.98
CA LEU A 255 -3.04 20.09 6.16
C LEU A 255 -3.33 18.58 6.10
N THR A 256 -4.52 18.16 6.55
CA THR A 256 -4.91 16.75 6.63
C THR A 256 -5.80 16.29 5.47
N GLY A 257 -6.42 17.23 4.74
CA GLY A 257 -7.40 16.93 3.70
C GLY A 257 -8.76 16.41 4.22
N MET A 258 -8.98 16.43 5.55
CA MET A 258 -10.18 15.88 6.19
C MET A 258 -10.99 16.98 6.88
N PRO A 259 -12.25 17.22 6.49
CA PRO A 259 -13.05 18.30 7.10
C PRO A 259 -13.19 18.07 8.60
N PRO A 260 -13.33 19.14 9.41
CA PRO A 260 -13.54 18.99 10.85
C PRO A 260 -14.76 18.11 11.10
N ALA A 261 -14.68 17.24 12.11
CA ALA A 261 -15.81 16.44 12.54
C ALA A 261 -16.96 17.38 12.94
N ALA A 262 -18.13 17.15 12.34
CA ALA A 262 -19.34 17.93 12.58
C ALA A 262 -19.91 17.71 13.99
#